data_AF-A0A954L271-F1
#
_entry.id   AF-A0A954L271-F1
#
_cell.length_a   1.000
_cell.length_b   1.000
_cell.length_c   1.000
_cell.angle_alpha   90.00
_cell.angle_beta   90.00
_cell.angle_gamma   90.00
#
_symmetry.space_group_name_H-M   'P 1'
#
loop_
_entity.id
_entity.type
_entity.pdbx_description
1 polymer ?
#
loop_
_entity_poly.entity_id
_entity_poly.type
_entity_poly.pdbx_seq_one_letter_code
_entity_poly.pdbx_strand_id
1 'polypeptide(L)'
;RLTAMRGAELLFYPTAIGWIPGEKEVCGEAQYSAWQTIIRSHSIANGLFLGAPNRVGPEGEIQFWGGSFLSDPYGKVLAQASHDDEQNLIVECDLSLINTARTHWPFFRDRRIDAFSGLTQRWGQ
;
A
#
# COMPACT_ATOMS: atom_id res chain seq x y z
N ARG A 1 -4.84 -0.51 -9.57
CA ARG A 1 -5.10 -0.33 -11.03
C ARG A 1 -6.58 -0.33 -11.39
N LEU A 2 -7.29 -1.46 -11.34
CA LEU A 2 -8.69 -1.52 -11.84
C LEU A 2 -9.62 -0.51 -11.15
N THR A 3 -9.51 -0.39 -9.83
CA THR A 3 -10.25 0.59 -9.02
C THR A 3 -9.87 2.02 -9.36
N ALA A 4 -8.57 2.32 -9.48
CA ALA A 4 -8.08 3.64 -9.87
C ALA A 4 -8.56 4.07 -11.27
N MET A 5 -8.59 3.15 -12.24
CA MET A 5 -9.15 3.40 -13.58
C MET A 5 -10.66 3.63 -13.58
N ARG A 6 -11.37 3.21 -12.51
CA ARG A 6 -12.79 3.54 -12.28
C ARG A 6 -12.99 4.84 -11.51
N GLY A 7 -11.92 5.62 -11.31
CA GLY A 7 -11.98 6.92 -10.65
C GLY A 7 -11.62 6.92 -9.17
N ALA A 8 -11.09 5.81 -8.61
CA ALA A 8 -10.68 5.84 -7.20
C ALA A 8 -9.53 6.85 -6.96
N GLU A 9 -9.72 7.69 -5.95
CA GLU A 9 -8.78 8.72 -5.48
C GLU A 9 -8.07 8.31 -4.19
N LEU A 10 -8.71 7.42 -3.42
CA LEU A 10 -8.18 6.78 -2.22
C LEU A 10 -8.35 5.26 -2.34
N LEU A 11 -7.38 4.50 -1.85
CA LEU A 11 -7.50 3.05 -1.64
C LEU A 11 -7.19 2.69 -0.20
N PHE A 12 -7.88 1.68 0.31
CA PHE A 12 -7.62 1.12 1.65
C PHE A 12 -7.32 -0.37 1.54
N TYR A 13 -6.24 -0.80 2.20
CA TYR A 13 -5.86 -2.21 2.34
C TYR A 13 -5.90 -2.63 3.82
N PRO A 14 -7.07 -2.99 4.35
CA PRO A 14 -7.17 -3.58 5.68
C PRO A 14 -6.35 -4.87 5.75
N THR A 15 -5.45 -4.93 6.72
CA THR A 15 -4.45 -5.99 6.83
C THR A 15 -4.44 -6.59 8.23
N ALA A 16 -4.13 -7.88 8.33
CA ALA A 16 -3.73 -8.55 9.55
C ALA A 16 -2.49 -9.39 9.22
N ILE A 17 -1.31 -8.78 9.37
CA ILE A 17 -0.03 -9.41 9.06
C ILE A 17 0.99 -9.10 10.16
N GLY A 18 1.82 -10.10 10.43
CA GLY A 18 2.73 -10.12 11.57
C GLY A 18 3.83 -11.15 11.38
N TRP A 19 4.66 -11.29 12.42
CA TRP A 19 5.71 -12.30 12.50
C TRP A 19 5.23 -13.53 13.25
N ILE A 20 5.63 -14.71 12.78
CA ILE A 20 5.57 -15.95 13.58
C ILE A 20 6.88 -16.10 14.39
N PRO A 21 6.96 -17.04 15.35
CA PRO A 21 8.10 -17.14 16.25
C PRO A 21 9.43 -17.33 15.51
N GLY A 22 10.43 -16.50 15.85
CA GLY A 22 11.77 -16.53 15.27
C GLY A 22 11.94 -15.82 13.93
N GLU A 23 10.86 -15.39 13.26
CA GLU A 23 10.98 -14.63 12.01
C GLU A 23 11.41 -13.18 12.25
N LYS A 24 10.91 -12.55 13.32
CA LYS A 24 11.14 -11.13 13.59
C LYS A 24 12.63 -10.80 13.64
N GLU A 25 13.43 -11.66 14.26
CA GLU A 25 14.87 -11.51 14.43
C GLU A 25 15.66 -11.74 13.14
N VAL A 26 15.15 -12.62 12.26
CA VAL A 26 15.88 -13.10 11.07
C VAL A 26 15.51 -12.31 9.81
N CYS A 27 14.22 -12.11 9.58
CA CYS A 27 13.69 -11.52 8.35
C CYS A 27 12.69 -10.38 8.61
N GLY A 28 12.50 -9.96 9.87
CA GLY A 28 11.43 -9.04 10.23
C GLY A 28 11.49 -7.69 9.53
N GLU A 29 12.69 -7.10 9.43
CA GLU A 29 12.91 -5.85 8.70
C GLU A 29 12.57 -6.01 7.21
N ALA A 30 13.04 -7.08 6.58
CA ALA A 30 12.81 -7.35 5.17
C ALA A 30 11.33 -7.59 4.85
N GLN A 31 10.62 -8.36 5.69
CA GLN A 31 9.19 -8.64 5.51
C GLN A 31 8.34 -7.36 5.67
N TYR A 32 8.58 -6.59 6.73
CA TYR A 32 7.85 -5.34 6.98
C TYR A 32 8.14 -4.30 5.88
N SER A 33 9.41 -4.13 5.51
CA SER A 33 9.83 -3.23 4.44
C SER A 33 9.23 -3.62 3.09
N ALA A 34 9.17 -4.92 2.78
CA ALA A 34 8.51 -5.41 1.57
C ALA A 34 7.01 -5.09 1.55
N TRP A 35 6.31 -5.33 2.67
CA TRP A 35 4.90 -4.99 2.83
C TRP A 35 4.65 -3.49 2.62
N GLN A 36 5.44 -2.64 3.26
CA GLN A 36 5.28 -1.19 3.10
C GLN A 36 5.61 -0.74 1.67
N THR A 37 6.68 -1.27 1.08
CA THR A 37 7.14 -0.93 -0.27
C THR A 37 6.11 -1.27 -1.33
N ILE A 38 5.58 -2.51 -1.32
CA ILE A 38 4.62 -2.93 -2.36
C ILE A 38 3.33 -2.11 -2.28
N ILE A 39 2.87 -1.79 -1.08
CA ILE A 39 1.69 -0.95 -0.88
C ILE A 39 1.93 0.48 -1.40
N ARG A 40 3.03 1.12 -1.00
CA ARG A 40 3.38 2.47 -1.47
C ARG A 40 3.58 2.51 -2.99
N SER A 41 4.11 1.44 -3.58
CA SER A 41 4.21 1.31 -5.03
C SER A 41 2.85 1.42 -5.73
N HIS A 42 1.76 1.00 -5.07
CA HIS A 42 0.41 1.09 -5.63
C HIS A 42 -0.14 2.52 -5.57
N SER A 43 0.24 3.33 -4.58
CA SER A 43 0.00 4.79 -4.64
C SER A 43 0.70 5.39 -5.85
N ILE A 44 2.00 5.11 -6.00
CA ILE A 44 2.84 5.66 -7.09
C ILE A 44 2.28 5.27 -8.46
N ALA A 45 2.07 3.97 -8.68
CA ALA A 45 1.65 3.46 -9.98
C ALA A 45 0.24 3.90 -10.42
N ASN A 46 -0.56 4.46 -9.51
CA ASN A 46 -1.93 4.89 -9.78
C ASN A 46 -2.19 6.37 -9.44
N GLY A 47 -1.17 7.10 -8.99
CA GLY A 47 -1.24 8.50 -8.55
C GLY A 47 -2.40 8.75 -7.59
N LEU A 48 -2.48 8.04 -6.47
CA LEU A 48 -3.57 8.14 -5.49
C LEU A 48 -3.09 8.00 -4.05
N PHE A 49 -3.89 8.46 -3.09
CA PHE A 49 -3.63 8.22 -1.67
C PHE A 49 -3.98 6.78 -1.30
N LEU A 50 -3.20 6.19 -0.38
CA LEU A 50 -3.44 4.81 0.04
C LEU A 50 -3.23 4.66 1.54
N GLY A 51 -4.25 4.17 2.24
CA GLY A 51 -4.19 3.80 3.66
C GLY A 51 -4.08 2.28 3.84
N ALA A 52 -3.15 1.85 4.68
CA ALA A 52 -2.99 0.45 5.04
C ALA A 52 -3.10 0.29 6.56
N PRO A 53 -4.32 0.17 7.11
CA PRO A 53 -4.49 -0.19 8.51
C PRO A 53 -4.11 -1.66 8.71
N ASN A 54 -3.27 -1.93 9.70
CA ASN A 54 -2.86 -3.26 10.12
C ASN A 54 -3.21 -3.50 11.59
N ARG A 55 -3.49 -4.76 11.92
CA ARG A 55 -3.63 -5.21 13.31
C ARG A 55 -2.32 -4.99 14.09
N VAL A 56 -2.42 -4.86 15.40
CA VAL A 56 -1.29 -4.67 16.31
C VAL A 56 -1.38 -5.63 17.49
N GLY A 57 -0.23 -6.03 18.03
CA GLY A 57 -0.13 -6.83 19.25
C GLY A 57 -0.08 -8.34 19.01
N PRO A 58 0.12 -9.12 20.09
CA PRO A 58 0.21 -10.58 20.03
C PRO A 58 -1.17 -11.24 20.04
N GLU A 59 -1.39 -12.20 19.15
CA GLU A 59 -2.54 -13.12 19.19
C GLU A 59 -2.10 -14.53 18.78
N GLY A 60 -2.25 -15.49 19.69
CA GLY A 60 -1.72 -16.84 19.48
C GLY A 60 -0.21 -16.81 19.28
N GLU A 61 0.27 -17.40 18.18
CA GLU A 61 1.70 -17.43 17.83
C GLU A 61 2.13 -16.24 16.95
N ILE A 62 1.21 -15.35 16.57
CA ILE A 62 1.49 -14.23 15.67
C ILE A 62 1.67 -12.96 16.48
N GLN A 63 2.77 -12.25 16.24
CA GLN A 63 2.93 -10.86 16.63
C GLN A 63 2.59 -9.96 15.45
N PHE A 64 1.40 -9.36 15.45
CA PHE A 64 1.03 -8.37 14.43
C PHE A 64 1.89 -7.12 14.57
N TRP A 65 2.51 -6.72 13.47
CA TRP A 65 3.55 -5.68 13.51
C TRP A 65 3.02 -4.26 13.46
N GLY A 66 1.69 -4.04 13.52
CA GLY A 66 1.12 -2.69 13.50
C GLY A 66 1.64 -1.90 12.31
N GLY A 67 2.13 -0.68 12.54
CA GLY A 67 2.77 0.14 11.51
C GLY A 67 1.79 0.62 10.45
N SER A 68 0.49 0.70 10.80
CA SER A 68 -0.55 1.25 9.94
C SER A 68 -0.11 2.59 9.37
N PHE A 69 -0.31 2.85 8.08
CA PHE A 69 0.17 4.10 7.48
C PHE A 69 -0.74 4.61 6.37
N LEU A 70 -0.56 5.89 6.02
CA LEU A 70 -1.15 6.49 4.82
C LEU A 70 -0.04 7.10 3.95
N SER A 71 -0.06 6.79 2.65
CA SER A 71 0.86 7.37 1.67
C SER A 71 0.17 8.26 0.65
N ASP A 72 0.88 9.29 0.21
CA ASP A 72 0.46 10.21 -0.85
C ASP A 72 0.60 9.60 -2.26
N PRO A 73 0.16 10.29 -3.33
CA PRO A 73 0.30 9.84 -4.71
C PRO A 73 1.74 9.56 -5.19
N TYR A 74 2.76 10.10 -4.52
CA TYR A 74 4.18 9.83 -4.79
C TYR A 74 4.74 8.72 -3.89
N GLY A 75 3.87 8.06 -3.11
CA GLY A 75 4.24 7.01 -2.18
C GLY A 75 5.00 7.53 -0.97
N LYS A 76 5.00 8.84 -0.67
CA LYS A 76 5.55 9.35 0.59
C LYS A 76 4.60 8.96 1.72
N VAL A 77 5.12 8.39 2.80
CA VAL A 77 4.34 8.13 4.01
C VAL A 77 4.07 9.46 4.70
N LEU A 78 2.79 9.83 4.83
CA LEU A 78 2.34 11.07 5.48
C LEU A 78 2.19 10.89 6.99
N ALA A 79 1.73 9.72 7.41
CA ALA A 79 1.65 9.34 8.82
C ALA A 79 1.80 7.82 8.95
N GLN A 80 2.36 7.38 10.09
CA GLN A 80 2.52 5.98 10.44
C GLN A 80 2.22 5.81 11.94
N ALA A 81 1.50 4.75 12.27
CA ALA A 81 1.11 4.38 13.62
C ALA A 81 2.20 3.58 14.33
N SER A 82 2.03 3.39 15.64
CA SER A 82 2.83 2.49 16.46
C SER A 82 2.86 1.07 15.89
N HIS A 83 3.97 0.39 16.15
CA HIS A 83 4.12 -1.04 15.91
C HIS A 83 3.51 -1.88 17.03
N ASP A 84 3.23 -1.28 18.19
CA ASP A 84 2.93 -2.00 19.43
C ASP A 84 1.61 -1.55 20.10
N ASP A 85 1.11 -0.34 19.79
CA ASP A 85 -0.05 0.25 20.46
C ASP A 85 -1.23 0.54 19.52
N GLU A 86 -2.44 0.48 20.07
CA GLU A 86 -3.64 0.98 19.40
C GLU A 86 -3.52 2.49 19.14
N GLN A 87 -3.81 2.92 17.91
CA GLN A 87 -3.74 4.32 17.52
C GLN A 87 -4.78 4.69 16.47
N ASN A 88 -5.27 5.93 16.57
CA ASN A 88 -6.07 6.58 15.53
C ASN A 88 -5.17 7.55 14.75
N LEU A 89 -4.99 7.30 13.45
CA LEU A 89 -4.30 8.23 12.56
C LEU A 89 -5.32 9.13 11.85
N ILE A 90 -5.16 10.44 12.00
CA ILE A 90 -5.93 11.45 11.28
C ILE A 90 -4.96 12.18 10.34
N VAL A 91 -5.25 12.12 9.03
CA VAL A 91 -4.37 12.70 8.00
C VAL A 91 -5.20 13.53 7.03
N GLU A 92 -4.80 14.77 6.81
CA GLU A 92 -5.38 15.62 5.78
C GLU A 92 -4.80 15.24 4.41
N CYS A 93 -5.69 14.99 3.44
CA CYS A 93 -5.31 14.60 2.08
C CYS A 93 -5.73 15.68 1.10
N ASP A 94 -4.77 16.46 0.58
CA ASP A 94 -5.01 17.38 -0.52
C ASP A 94 -5.20 16.61 -1.83
N LEU A 95 -6.47 16.46 -2.24
CA LEU A 95 -6.83 15.72 -3.45
C LEU A 95 -6.31 16.38 -4.74
N SER A 96 -5.91 17.66 -4.71
CA SER A 96 -5.30 18.31 -5.87
C SER A 96 -3.98 17.65 -6.30
N LEU A 97 -3.27 17.01 -5.36
CA LEU A 97 -2.02 16.28 -5.62
C LEU A 97 -2.24 15.08 -6.56
N ILE A 98 -3.43 14.50 -6.60
CA ILE A 98 -3.77 13.37 -7.49
C ILE A 98 -3.66 13.81 -8.95
N ASN A 99 -4.27 14.95 -9.28
CA ASN A 99 -4.25 15.48 -10.65
C ASN A 99 -2.83 15.86 -11.06
N THR A 100 -2.07 16.48 -10.15
CA THR A 100 -0.66 16.80 -10.35
C THR A 100 0.14 15.53 -10.63
N ALA A 101 0.04 14.50 -9.79
CA ALA A 101 0.78 13.25 -9.94
C ALA A 101 0.43 12.53 -11.26
N ARG A 102 -0.87 12.37 -11.57
CA ARG A 102 -1.33 11.69 -12.79
C ARG A 102 -1.01 12.44 -14.09
N THR A 103 -0.77 13.74 -14.02
CA THR A 103 -0.38 14.55 -15.20
C THR A 103 1.14 14.53 -15.41
N HIS A 104 1.92 14.66 -14.33
CA HIS A 104 3.38 14.70 -14.41
C HIS A 104 4.00 13.32 -14.61
N TRP A 105 3.40 12.29 -14.01
CA TRP A 105 3.78 10.87 -14.18
C TRP A 105 2.61 10.14 -14.84
N PRO A 106 2.41 10.30 -16.16
CA PRO A 106 1.16 9.97 -16.84
C PRO A 106 1.05 8.48 -17.18
N PHE A 107 1.22 7.61 -16.18
CA PHE A 107 1.11 6.15 -16.32
C PHE A 107 -0.21 5.73 -16.95
N PHE A 108 -1.33 6.40 -16.67
CA PHE A 108 -2.60 6.04 -17.30
C PHE A 108 -2.66 6.36 -18.79
N ARG A 109 -2.06 7.48 -19.22
CA ARG A 109 -1.96 7.85 -20.63
C ARG A 109 -0.99 6.93 -21.38
N ASP A 110 0.15 6.62 -20.77
CA ASP A 110 1.26 5.91 -21.43
C ASP A 110 1.09 4.38 -21.42
N ARG A 111 0.02 3.86 -20.83
CA ARG A 111 -0.28 2.42 -20.78
C ARG A 111 -0.49 1.85 -22.18
N ARG A 112 0.33 0.87 -22.54
CA ARG A 112 0.16 0.00 -23.71
C ARG A 112 -0.85 -1.11 -23.44
N ILE A 113 -2.14 -0.75 -23.44
CA ILE A 113 -3.23 -1.70 -23.15
C ILE A 113 -3.29 -2.88 -24.13
N ASP A 114 -2.81 -2.66 -25.35
CA ASP A 114 -2.64 -3.66 -26.40
C ASP A 114 -1.61 -4.75 -26.02
N ALA A 115 -0.65 -4.43 -25.16
CA ALA A 115 0.38 -5.35 -24.68
C ALA A 115 0.00 -6.09 -23.39
N PHE A 116 -1.23 -5.94 -22.89
CA PHE A 116 -1.68 -6.58 -21.64
C PHE A 116 -2.49 -7.86 -21.85
N SER A 117 -2.46 -8.44 -23.06
CA SER A 117 -3.00 -9.78 -23.28
C SER A 117 -2.34 -10.79 -22.33
N GLY A 118 -3.12 -11.77 -21.88
CA GLY A 118 -2.64 -12.81 -20.95
C GLY A 118 -2.62 -12.43 -19.46
N LEU A 119 -2.87 -11.17 -19.07
CA LEU A 119 -2.94 -10.81 -17.63
C LEU A 119 -4.08 -11.51 -16.86
N THR A 120 -5.09 -12.02 -17.55
CA THR A 120 -6.19 -12.80 -16.98
C THR A 120 -5.91 -14.31 -16.95
N GLN A 121 -4.80 -14.76 -17.53
CA GLN A 121 -4.39 -16.16 -17.58
C GLN A 121 -3.47 -16.51 -16.42
N ARG A 122 -3.49 -17.77 -15.99
CA ARG A 122 -2.56 -18.27 -14.97
C ARG A 122 -1.43 -18.98 -15.71
N TRP A 123 -0.24 -18.37 -15.73
CA TRP A 123 0.95 -18.86 -16.45
C TRP A 123 0.88 -18.77 -18.00
N GLY A 124 0.06 -17.88 -18.54
CA GLY A 124 -0.11 -17.74 -20.00
C GLY A 124 -0.89 -18.88 -20.65
N GLN A 125 -1.55 -19.70 -19.82
CA GLN A 125 -2.50 -20.74 -20.20
C GLN A 125 -3.91 -20.36 -19.73
#